data_AF-A0A4U6SZ76-F1
#
_entry.id   AF-A0A4U6SZ76-F1
#
_cell.length_a   1.000
_cell.length_b   1.000
_cell.length_c   1.000
_cell.angle_alpha   90.00
_cell.angle_beta   90.00
_cell.angle_gamma   90.00
#
_symmetry.space_group_name_H-M   'P 1'
#
loop_
_entity.id
_entity.type
_entity.pdbx_description
1 polymer ?
#
loop_
_entity_poly.entity_id
_entity_poly.type
_entity_poly.pdbx_seq_one_letter_code
_entity_poly.pdbx_strand_id
1 'polypeptide(L)' 'MKERKPAASSSALARILASCASQAKDYGRCIASKVPEIEHNMCSKEFLALRACMQTVVKNKA' A
#
# COMPACT_ATOMS: atom_id res chain seq x y z
N MET A 1 -8.26 -12.16 32.64
CA MET A 1 -8.41 -12.66 31.26
C MET A 1 -9.39 -11.79 30.49
N LYS A 2 -8.92 -10.90 29.61
CA LYS A 2 -9.76 -10.05 28.77
C LYS A 2 -9.56 -10.51 27.33
N GLU A 3 -10.30 -11.54 26.96
CA GLU A 3 -10.45 -11.97 25.57
C GLU A 3 -11.00 -10.78 24.76
N ARG A 4 -10.15 -10.16 23.94
CA ARG A 4 -10.62 -9.29 22.86
C ARG A 4 -10.63 -10.11 21.59
N LYS A 5 -11.84 -10.54 21.21
CA LYS A 5 -12.21 -10.95 19.85
C LYS A 5 -11.43 -10.10 18.82
N PRO A 6 -10.75 -10.69 17.82
CA PRO A 6 -10.41 -9.95 16.62
C PRO A 6 -11.71 -9.77 15.83
N ALA A 7 -12.57 -8.87 16.29
CA ALA A 7 -13.69 -8.40 15.49
C ALA A 7 -13.05 -7.79 14.25
N ALA A 8 -13.30 -8.41 13.10
CA ALA A 8 -12.83 -8.03 11.79
C ALA A 8 -13.36 -6.62 11.41
N SER A 9 -12.84 -5.58 12.05
CA SER A 9 -12.70 -4.28 11.43
C SER A 9 -11.34 -4.30 10.75
N SER A 10 -11.25 -5.01 9.61
CA SER A 10 -10.19 -4.67 8.68
C SER A 10 -10.47 -3.22 8.30
N SER A 11 -9.72 -2.32 8.92
CA SER A 11 -9.79 -0.90 8.63
C SER A 11 -9.74 -0.74 7.11
N ALA A 12 -10.40 0.27 6.56
CA ALA A 12 -10.37 0.48 5.11
C ALA A 12 -8.92 0.43 4.58
N LEU A 13 -7.98 0.93 5.38
CA LEU A 13 -6.54 0.84 5.20
C LEU A 13 -6.01 -0.60 5.11
N ALA A 14 -6.34 -1.49 6.06
CA ALA A 14 -5.92 -2.89 6.02
C ALA A 14 -6.41 -3.61 4.76
N ARG A 15 -7.64 -3.31 4.31
CA ARG A 15 -8.18 -3.83 3.04
C ARG A 15 -7.42 -3.28 1.83
N ILE A 16 -7.17 -1.97 1.78
CA ILE A 16 -6.42 -1.32 0.70
C ILE A 16 -5.01 -1.91 0.60
N LEU A 17 -4.32 -2.05 1.73
CA LEU A 17 -2.96 -2.61 1.78
C LEU A 17 -2.93 -4.07 1.34
N ALA A 18 -3.91 -4.89 1.75
CA ALA A 18 -4.02 -6.27 1.29
C ALA A 18 -4.29 -6.37 -0.22
N SER A 19 -5.16 -5.51 -0.76
CA SER A 19 -5.49 -5.50 -2.20
C SER A 19 -4.36 -4.96 -3.08
N CYS A 20 -3.53 -4.05 -2.56
CA CYS A 20 -2.44 -3.40 -3.30
C CYS A 20 -1.05 -3.89 -2.86
N ALA A 21 -0.97 -5.05 -2.19
CA ALA A 21 0.25 -5.56 -1.57
C ALA A 21 1.38 -5.78 -2.58
N SER A 22 1.06 -6.22 -3.81
CA SER A 22 2.06 -6.42 -4.86
C SER A 22 2.71 -5.10 -5.25
N GLN A 23 1.90 -4.09 -5.60
CA GLN A 23 2.40 -2.77 -5.99
C GLN A 23 3.14 -2.08 -4.85
N ALA A 24 2.70 -2.28 -3.60
CA ALA A 24 3.37 -1.77 -2.42
C ALA A 24 4.76 -2.40 -2.24
N LYS A 25 4.89 -3.71 -2.50
CA LYS A 25 6.17 -4.43 -2.46
C LYS A 25 7.12 -3.93 -3.54
N ASP A 26 6.65 -3.75 -4.77
CA ASP A 26 7.49 -3.26 -5.87
C ASP A 26 7.99 -1.83 -5.60
N TYR A 27 7.10 -0.96 -5.12
CA TYR A 27 7.47 0.41 -4.73
C TYR A 27 8.49 0.42 -3.58
N GLY A 28 8.26 -0.37 -2.54
CA GLY A 28 9.18 -0.50 -1.41
C GLY A 28 10.56 -1.04 -1.83
N ARG A 29 10.60 -2.00 -2.76
CA ARG A 29 11.85 -2.55 -3.31
C ARG A 29 12.63 -1.49 -4.10
N CYS A 30 11.94 -0.69 -4.91
CA CYS A 30 12.58 0.41 -5.62
C CYS A 30 13.21 1.39 -4.62
N ILE A 31 12.46 1.84 -3.60
CA ILE A 31 12.99 2.76 -2.59
C ILE A 31 14.21 2.17 -1.90
N ALA A 32 14.11 0.92 -1.40
CA ALA A 32 15.19 0.27 -0.69
C ALA A 32 16.48 0.13 -1.52
N SER A 33 16.36 0.04 -2.85
CA SER A 33 17.51 -0.04 -3.75
C SER A 33 18.15 1.33 -4.06
N LYS A 34 17.51 2.43 -3.65
CA LYS A 34 17.91 3.80 -3.95
C LYS A 34 18.29 4.60 -2.70
N VAL A 35 17.90 4.16 -1.51
CA VAL A 35 18.40 4.74 -0.25
C VAL A 35 19.92 4.50 -0.16
N PRO A 36 20.74 5.49 0.23
CA PRO A 36 20.36 6.82 0.77
C PRO A 36 20.13 7.93 -0.28
N GLU A 37 20.48 7.70 -1.55
CA GLU A 37 20.43 8.67 -2.65
C GLU A 37 19.05 8.80 -3.33
N ILE A 38 17.97 8.41 -2.63
CA ILE A 38 16.62 8.43 -3.19
C ILE A 38 16.19 9.87 -3.46
N GLU A 39 15.87 10.15 -4.72
CA GLU A 39 15.36 11.45 -5.19
C GLU A 39 13.89 11.37 -5.58
N HIS A 40 13.23 12.53 -5.61
CA HIS A 40 11.85 12.64 -6.11
C HIS A 40 11.78 12.10 -7.55
N ASN A 41 10.71 11.38 -7.87
CA ASN A 41 10.46 10.67 -9.14
C ASN A 41 11.30 9.41 -9.46
N MET A 42 12.30 9.02 -8.67
CA MET A 42 13.11 7.81 -8.95
C MET A 42 12.29 6.52 -9.01
N CYS A 43 11.27 6.39 -8.14
CA CYS A 43 10.34 5.25 -8.10
C CYS A 43 8.92 5.64 -8.56
N SER A 44 8.82 6.65 -9.42
CA SER A 44 7.54 7.23 -9.87
C SER A 44 6.64 6.19 -10.56
N LYS A 45 7.20 5.30 -11.36
CA LYS A 45 6.46 4.24 -12.06
C LYS A 45 5.76 3.30 -11.08
N GLU A 46 6.50 2.77 -10.10
CA GLU A 46 5.94 1.87 -9.08
C GLU A 46 4.96 2.62 -8.16
N PHE A 47 5.26 3.89 -7.85
CA PHE A 47 4.36 4.75 -7.08
C PHE A 47 3.02 4.97 -7.79
N LEU A 48 3.04 5.25 -9.10
CA LEU A 48 1.82 5.44 -9.89
C LEU A 48 0.98 4.17 -9.95
N ALA A 49 1.61 3.00 -10.07
CA ALA A 49 0.92 1.72 -10.02
C ALA A 49 0.25 1.46 -8.66
N LEU A 50 0.98 1.74 -7.57
CA LEU A 50 0.43 1.64 -6.20
C LEU A 50 -0.73 2.62 -5.99
N ARG A 51 -0.55 3.89 -6.36
CA ARG A 51 -1.58 4.93 -6.26
C ARG A 51 -2.83 4.56 -7.06
N ALA A 52 -2.67 4.09 -8.29
CA ALA A 52 -3.80 3.67 -9.12
C ALA A 52 -4.59 2.54 -8.46
N CYS A 53 -3.91 1.53 -7.91
CA CYS A 53 -4.56 0.46 -7.16
C CYS A 53 -5.34 1.01 -5.95
N MET A 54 -4.70 1.81 -5.11
CA MET A 54 -5.33 2.38 -3.91
C MET A 54 -6.56 3.22 -4.28
N GLN A 55 -6.46 4.03 -5.33
CA GLN A 55 -7.58 4.84 -5.82
C GLN A 55 -8.75 3.97 -6.31
N THR A 56 -8.47 2.88 -7.04
CA THR A 56 -9.51 1.92 -7.46
C THR A 56 -10.19 1.28 -6.26
N VAL A 57 -9.43 0.83 -5.26
CA VAL A 57 -10.00 0.17 -4.06
C VAL A 57 -10.85 1.14 -3.23
N VAL A 58 -10.47 2.42 -3.17
CA VAL A 58 -11.27 3.46 -2.49
C VAL A 58 -12.55 3.76 -3.28
N LYS A 59 -12.44 3.93 -4.60
CA LYS A 59 -13.60 4.22 -5.48
C LYS A 59 -14.60 3.07 -5.56
N ASN A 60 -14.14 1.82 -5.51
CA ASN A 60 -15.01 0.63 -5.50
C ASN A 60 -15.73 0.40 -4.16
N LYS A 61 -15.57 1.29 -3.18
CA LYS A 61 -16.35 1.31 -1.93
C LYS A 61 -17.40 2.43 -1.87
N ALA A 62 -17.71 3.05 -3.01
CA ALA A 62 -18.87 3.93 -3.17
C ALA A 62 -20.10 3.12 -3.59
#